data_AF-Q0P5L9-F1
#
_entry.id   AF-Q0P5L9-F1
#
_cell.length_a   1.000
_cell.length_b   1.000
_cell.length_c   1.000
_cell.angle_alpha   90.00
_cell.angle_beta   90.00
_cell.angle_gamma   90.00
#
_symmetry.space_group_name_H-M   'P 1'
#
loop_
_entity.id
_entity.type
_entity.pdbx_description
1 polymer ?
#
loop_
_entity_poly.entity_id
_entity_poly.type
_entity_poly.pdbx_seq_one_letter_code
_entity_poly.pdbx_strand_id
1 'polypeptide(L)'
;MKKNRERFCNREREFVYKFKVGSQCFELRVPLKFPVQENASHLHGRLMLLHNLPCFIEKDLKEALSQFIEEESLRDYDREAEAALEAVKSGEVDLHQLASTWAKAYAETTLEHARPEEPSWDEDFADVYHDLIHSPASETLLNLEHNYFVSISELIGERDVELKKLRERQGIEMEKVMQELGKSLTDQDVNTLAAQHFESQQDLENKWSNELKQSTAIQKQEYQEWVIKLHQDLKNPNNSSLSEEIKVQPNQFRESAEANGRVYEEQRKLEESFTIHLGAQLKTMHNLRLLRADMLDFCKHKRNHRSGVKLHRLQTALSLYSTSLCGLVLLVDNRINSYSGIKRDFATVCQECTDFHFPRIEEQLEVVQQVVLYARTQRRSKLKESHDSGSRNGGSDDKTKTADRNYLNILPGEFYITRHSNLSEIHVAFHLCVDDNVKSGNITARDPAIMGLRNILKVCCTHDITTVSIPLLLVHDMSEEMTIPWCLRRAELVFKCVKGFMMEMASWDGGISRTVQFLVPQSISEEMFYQLSNMLPQIFRVSSTLTLTSKH
;
A
#
# COMPACT_ATOMS: atom_id res chain seq x y z
N MET A 1 -16.39 23.14 -29.63
CA MET A 1 -15.28 23.45 -30.57
C MET A 1 -15.72 23.57 -32.05
N LYS A 2 -16.47 24.60 -32.47
CA LYS A 2 -16.95 24.72 -33.87
C LYS A 2 -16.65 26.07 -34.58
N LYS A 3 -15.90 26.99 -33.96
CA LYS A 3 -15.73 28.36 -34.50
C LYS A 3 -14.33 28.76 -35.02
N ASN A 4 -13.37 27.84 -35.13
CA ASN A 4 -12.01 28.16 -35.64
C ASN A 4 -11.68 27.54 -37.02
N ARG A 5 -12.67 27.21 -37.86
CA ARG A 5 -12.41 26.64 -39.20
C ARG A 5 -12.15 27.67 -40.31
N GLU A 6 -12.22 28.98 -40.03
CA GLU A 6 -12.24 30.02 -41.09
C GLU A 6 -10.90 30.70 -41.37
N ARG A 7 -9.77 30.19 -40.86
CA ARG A 7 -8.42 30.69 -41.19
C ARG A 7 -7.51 29.66 -41.83
N PHE A 8 -8.05 28.71 -42.60
CA PHE A 8 -7.19 27.91 -43.48
C PHE A 8 -6.80 28.77 -44.69
N CYS A 9 -5.52 29.12 -44.76
CA CYS A 9 -4.91 29.73 -45.92
C CYS A 9 -4.99 28.70 -47.05
N ASN A 10 -6.00 28.79 -47.92
CA ASN A 10 -6.16 27.92 -49.09
C ASN A 10 -4.96 28.11 -50.03
N ARG A 11 -3.90 27.35 -49.82
CA ARG A 11 -2.70 27.37 -50.66
C ARG A 11 -2.84 26.28 -51.72
N GLU A 12 -2.78 26.68 -52.97
CA GLU A 12 -2.69 25.77 -54.11
C GLU A 12 -1.23 25.32 -54.27
N ARG A 13 -1.00 24.01 -54.29
CA ARG A 13 0.31 23.42 -54.59
C ARG A 13 0.18 22.46 -55.77
N GLU A 14 1.16 22.48 -56.66
CA GLU A 14 1.13 21.69 -57.87
C GLU A 14 1.75 20.30 -57.61
N PHE A 15 0.92 19.26 -57.72
CA PHE A 15 1.37 17.88 -57.76
C PHE A 15 1.90 17.56 -59.16
N VAL A 16 3.15 17.11 -59.25
CA VAL A 16 3.81 16.77 -60.51
C VAL A 16 4.20 15.30 -60.51
N TYR A 17 3.63 14.53 -61.44
CA TYR A 17 3.92 13.10 -61.60
C TYR A 17 4.45 12.82 -63.00
N LYS A 18 5.61 12.16 -63.09
CA LYS A 18 6.27 11.86 -64.37
C LYS A 18 6.28 10.36 -64.62
N PHE A 19 5.86 9.93 -65.81
CA PHE A 19 5.87 8.53 -66.21
C PHE A 19 6.35 8.37 -67.66
N LYS A 20 6.85 7.18 -68.01
CA LYS A 20 7.38 6.89 -69.35
C LYS A 20 6.54 5.82 -70.03
N VAL A 21 6.27 6.00 -71.32
CA VAL A 21 5.64 5.00 -72.19
C VAL A 21 6.56 4.80 -73.39
N GLY A 22 7.28 3.68 -73.44
CA GLY A 22 8.31 3.44 -74.45
C GLY A 22 9.46 4.45 -74.36
N SER A 23 9.74 5.19 -75.43
CA SER A 23 10.77 6.25 -75.49
C SER A 23 10.25 7.65 -75.14
N GLN A 24 8.96 7.80 -74.84
CA GLN A 24 8.32 9.09 -74.56
C GLN A 24 8.10 9.28 -73.05
N CYS A 25 8.36 10.49 -72.55
CA CYS A 25 8.20 10.87 -71.15
C CYS A 25 7.02 11.84 -71.02
N PHE A 26 6.05 11.49 -70.19
CA PHE A 26 4.84 12.26 -69.94
C PHE A 26 4.85 12.81 -68.51
N GLU A 27 4.27 14.00 -68.34
CA GLU A 27 4.21 14.70 -67.06
C GLU A 27 2.76 15.14 -66.79
N LEU A 28 2.20 14.66 -65.69
CA LEU A 28 0.90 15.04 -65.17
C LEU A 28 1.11 16.14 -64.12
N ARG A 29 0.44 17.28 -64.30
CA ARG A 29 0.44 18.39 -63.34
C ARG A 29 -0.97 18.65 -62.84
N VAL A 30 -1.15 18.62 -61.53
CA VAL A 30 -2.46 18.79 -60.88
C VAL A 30 -2.35 19.78 -59.74
N PRO A 31 -3.06 20.93 -59.79
CA PRO A 31 -3.13 21.84 -58.65
C PRO A 31 -4.03 21.27 -57.55
N LEU A 32 -3.50 21.14 -56.33
CA LEU A 32 -4.21 20.66 -55.15
C LEU A 32 -4.34 21.79 -54.11
N LYS A 33 -5.53 21.92 -53.53
CA LYS A 33 -5.83 22.87 -52.44
C LYS A 33 -5.64 22.18 -51.10
N PHE A 34 -4.80 22.75 -50.25
CA PHE A 34 -4.56 22.26 -48.89
C PHE A 34 -5.37 23.06 -47.84
N PRO A 35 -5.91 22.41 -46.79
CA PRO A 35 -5.87 20.97 -46.53
C PRO A 35 -6.79 20.20 -47.49
N VAL A 36 -6.29 19.07 -48.01
CA VAL A 36 -7.05 18.23 -48.95
C VAL A 36 -8.22 17.60 -48.22
N GLN A 37 -9.45 18.07 -48.49
CA GLN A 37 -10.66 17.57 -47.81
C GLN A 37 -11.18 16.24 -48.40
N GLU A 38 -10.74 15.88 -49.61
CA GLU A 38 -11.15 14.65 -50.28
C GLU A 38 -10.20 13.49 -49.95
N ASN A 39 -10.74 12.26 -49.93
CA ASN A 39 -9.91 11.06 -49.76
C ASN A 39 -8.96 10.91 -50.96
N ALA A 40 -7.66 10.72 -50.69
CA ALA A 40 -6.62 10.54 -51.71
C ALA A 40 -6.96 9.44 -52.75
N SER A 41 -7.67 8.39 -52.33
CA SER A 41 -8.11 7.32 -53.25
C SER A 41 -9.18 7.77 -54.25
N HIS A 42 -10.08 8.68 -53.84
CA HIS A 42 -11.10 9.25 -54.72
C HIS A 42 -10.49 10.26 -55.70
N LEU A 43 -9.55 11.08 -55.22
CA LEU A 43 -8.81 12.02 -56.05
C LEU A 43 -7.98 11.28 -57.10
N HIS A 44 -7.29 10.21 -56.71
CA HIS A 44 -6.59 9.30 -57.62
C HIS A 44 -7.52 8.75 -58.72
N GLY A 45 -8.68 8.21 -58.35
CA GLY A 45 -9.65 7.66 -59.31
C GLY A 45 -10.16 8.72 -60.30
N ARG A 46 -10.37 9.96 -59.83
CA ARG A 46 -10.76 11.09 -60.70
C ARG A 46 -9.64 11.45 -61.68
N LEU A 47 -8.38 11.46 -61.26
CA LEU A 47 -7.24 11.76 -62.13
C LEU A 47 -7.05 10.70 -63.22
N MET A 48 -7.21 9.42 -62.87
CA MET A 48 -7.17 8.31 -63.82
C MET A 48 -8.24 8.47 -64.93
N LEU A 49 -9.47 8.84 -64.55
CA LEU A 49 -10.60 9.01 -65.47
C LEU A 49 -10.51 10.29 -66.31
N LEU A 50 -10.12 11.43 -65.72
CA LEU A 50 -10.09 12.73 -66.41
C LEU A 50 -8.96 12.83 -67.43
N HIS A 51 -7.82 12.18 -67.18
CA HIS A 51 -6.65 12.26 -68.04
C HIS A 51 -6.43 11.01 -68.92
N ASN A 52 -7.38 10.05 -68.93
CA ASN A 52 -7.30 8.79 -69.68
C ASN A 52 -5.92 8.09 -69.51
N LEU A 53 -5.50 7.95 -68.27
CA LEU A 53 -4.16 7.45 -67.94
C LEU A 53 -4.05 5.92 -68.08
N PRO A 54 -2.89 5.38 -68.49
CA PRO A 54 -2.71 3.93 -68.61
C PRO A 54 -2.85 3.20 -67.27
N CYS A 55 -3.46 2.01 -67.25
CA CYS A 55 -3.68 1.24 -66.02
C CYS A 55 -2.39 0.80 -65.29
N PHE A 56 -1.25 0.73 -65.98
CA PHE A 56 0.01 0.30 -65.37
C PHE A 56 0.63 1.35 -64.43
N ILE A 57 0.23 2.63 -64.54
CA ILE A 57 0.72 3.69 -63.63
C ILE A 57 -0.19 3.89 -62.41
N GLU A 58 -1.31 3.18 -62.35
CA GLU A 58 -2.35 3.39 -61.33
C GLU A 58 -1.81 3.25 -59.91
N LYS A 59 -1.04 2.18 -59.65
CA LYS A 59 -0.49 1.92 -58.32
C LYS A 59 0.54 2.99 -57.92
N ASP A 60 1.47 3.29 -58.81
CA ASP A 60 2.55 4.25 -58.57
C ASP A 60 2.03 5.68 -58.42
N LEU A 61 1.02 6.06 -59.22
CA LEU A 61 0.35 7.35 -59.12
C LEU A 61 -0.38 7.50 -57.79
N LYS A 62 -1.07 6.46 -57.32
CA LYS A 62 -1.77 6.48 -56.03
C LYS A 62 -0.80 6.65 -54.87
N GLU A 63 0.32 5.92 -54.89
CA GLU A 63 1.37 6.02 -53.86
C GLU A 63 2.00 7.40 -53.87
N ALA A 64 2.41 7.91 -55.04
CA ALA A 64 3.01 9.24 -55.18
C ALA A 64 2.06 10.37 -54.77
N LEU A 65 0.77 10.28 -55.11
CA LEU A 65 -0.23 11.26 -54.72
C LEU A 65 -0.47 11.25 -53.21
N SER A 66 -0.58 10.06 -52.60
CA SER A 66 -0.81 9.94 -51.15
C SER A 66 0.39 10.47 -50.37
N GLN A 67 1.60 10.11 -50.79
CA GLN A 67 2.83 10.60 -50.19
C GLN A 67 2.95 12.13 -50.30
N PHE A 68 2.65 12.70 -51.47
CA PHE A 68 2.69 14.16 -51.64
C PHE A 68 1.69 14.88 -50.72
N ILE A 69 0.47 14.35 -50.59
CA ILE A 69 -0.54 14.94 -49.69
C ILE A 69 -0.08 14.85 -48.23
N GLU A 70 0.49 13.72 -47.83
CA GLU A 70 0.99 13.51 -46.46
C GLU A 70 2.16 14.44 -46.15
N GLU A 71 3.20 14.48 -47.00
CA GLU A 71 4.38 15.32 -46.81
C GLU A 71 4.01 16.80 -46.74
N GLU A 72 3.17 17.28 -47.67
CA GLU A 72 2.81 18.70 -47.70
C GLU A 72 1.84 19.10 -46.58
N SER A 73 1.03 18.16 -46.08
CA SER A 73 0.20 18.36 -44.88
C SER A 73 1.05 18.40 -43.61
N LEU A 74 2.01 17.48 -43.47
CA LEU A 74 2.96 17.48 -42.35
C LEU A 74 3.75 18.79 -42.30
N ARG A 75 4.25 19.27 -43.44
CA ARG A 75 4.96 20.56 -43.52
C ARG A 75 4.12 21.75 -43.09
N ASP A 76 2.80 21.70 -43.32
CA ASP A 76 1.91 22.76 -42.85
C ASP A 76 1.67 22.67 -41.34
N TYR A 77 1.48 21.45 -40.80
CA TYR A 77 1.42 21.25 -39.36
C TYR A 77 2.69 21.66 -38.65
N ASP A 78 3.86 21.30 -39.18
CA ASP A 78 5.17 21.67 -38.63
C ASP A 78 5.33 23.20 -38.63
N ARG A 79 4.97 23.88 -39.72
CA ARG A 79 5.05 25.34 -39.79
C ARG A 79 4.09 26.01 -38.81
N GLU A 80 2.88 25.51 -38.65
CA GLU A 80 1.92 26.02 -37.67
C GLU A 80 2.41 25.79 -36.24
N ALA A 81 2.97 24.61 -35.96
CA ALA A 81 3.56 24.28 -34.66
C ALA A 81 4.77 25.16 -34.34
N GLU A 82 5.66 25.38 -35.31
CA GLU A 82 6.86 26.20 -35.14
C GLU A 82 6.51 27.68 -34.98
N ALA A 83 5.51 28.18 -35.72
CA ALA A 83 4.96 29.52 -35.52
C ALA A 83 4.32 29.68 -34.13
N ALA A 84 3.57 28.68 -33.66
CA ALA A 84 3.01 28.69 -32.31
C ALA A 84 4.11 28.66 -31.23
N LEU A 85 5.16 27.87 -31.41
CA LEU A 85 6.31 27.81 -30.51
C LEU A 85 7.06 29.14 -30.46
N GLU A 86 7.29 29.79 -31.61
CA GLU A 86 7.91 31.11 -31.65
C GLU A 86 7.04 32.19 -31.01
N ALA A 87 5.71 32.14 -31.18
CA ALA A 87 4.78 33.05 -30.51
C ALA A 87 4.79 32.91 -28.97
N VAL A 88 5.06 31.70 -28.46
CA VAL A 88 5.27 31.47 -27.02
C VAL A 88 6.64 31.99 -26.57
N LYS A 89 7.71 31.77 -27.35
CA LYS A 89 9.06 32.25 -27.02
C LYS A 89 9.19 33.78 -27.07
N SER A 90 8.50 34.42 -28.00
CA SER A 90 8.51 35.88 -28.18
C SER A 90 7.67 36.61 -27.13
N GLY A 91 6.86 35.89 -26.35
CA GLY A 91 5.95 36.46 -25.36
C GLY A 91 4.70 37.11 -25.95
N GLU A 92 4.42 36.90 -27.25
CA GLU A 92 3.15 37.33 -27.88
C GLU A 92 1.94 36.59 -27.31
N VAL A 93 2.14 35.39 -26.79
CA VAL A 93 1.11 34.57 -26.13
C VAL A 93 1.46 34.41 -24.65
N ASP A 94 0.54 34.83 -23.77
CA ASP A 94 0.67 34.62 -22.33
C ASP A 94 0.48 33.12 -21.99
N LEU A 95 1.57 32.49 -21.56
CA LEU A 95 1.63 31.10 -21.09
C LEU A 95 0.60 30.82 -20.01
N HIS A 96 0.33 31.77 -19.10
CA HIS A 96 -0.59 31.56 -17.99
C HIS A 96 -2.05 31.51 -18.48
N GLN A 97 -2.40 32.39 -19.43
CA GLN A 97 -3.72 32.39 -20.05
C GLN A 97 -3.94 31.13 -20.91
N LEU A 98 -2.92 30.66 -21.62
CA LEU A 98 -3.00 29.43 -22.42
C LEU A 98 -3.16 28.19 -21.53
N ALA A 99 -2.39 28.10 -20.44
CA ALA A 99 -2.51 27.05 -19.44
C ALA A 99 -3.88 27.05 -18.75
N SER A 100 -4.40 28.23 -18.40
CA SER A 100 -5.75 28.38 -17.82
C SER A 100 -6.84 27.95 -18.80
N THR A 101 -6.72 28.34 -20.07
CA THR A 101 -7.68 27.95 -21.12
C THR A 101 -7.65 26.44 -21.38
N TRP A 102 -6.45 25.84 -21.39
CA TRP A 102 -6.28 24.40 -21.54
C TRP A 102 -6.82 23.64 -20.33
N ALA A 103 -6.48 24.06 -19.10
CA ALA A 103 -6.99 23.47 -17.88
C ALA A 103 -8.52 23.53 -17.82
N LYS A 104 -9.11 24.66 -18.22
CA LYS A 104 -10.57 24.81 -18.33
C LYS A 104 -11.17 23.86 -19.37
N ALA A 105 -10.61 23.81 -20.58
CA ALA A 105 -11.09 22.93 -21.63
C ALA A 105 -10.95 21.45 -21.25
N TYR A 106 -9.84 21.08 -20.62
CA TYR A 106 -9.59 19.74 -20.10
C TYR A 106 -10.57 19.38 -18.98
N ALA A 107 -10.80 20.26 -18.01
CA ALA A 107 -11.78 20.05 -16.95
C ALA A 107 -13.19 19.86 -17.53
N GLU A 108 -13.62 20.75 -18.44
CA GLU A 108 -14.94 20.67 -19.08
C GLU A 108 -15.12 19.37 -19.89
N THR A 109 -14.15 18.97 -20.70
CA THR A 109 -14.23 17.73 -21.50
C THR A 109 -14.06 16.46 -20.67
N THR A 110 -13.24 16.50 -19.62
CA THR A 110 -13.07 15.38 -18.69
C THR A 110 -14.35 15.19 -17.88
N LEU A 111 -14.99 16.26 -17.40
CA LEU A 111 -16.28 16.20 -16.70
C LEU A 111 -17.43 15.73 -17.62
N GLU A 112 -17.41 16.07 -18.91
CA GLU A 112 -18.44 15.66 -19.87
C GLU A 112 -18.35 14.17 -20.27
N HIS A 113 -17.16 13.56 -20.18
CA HIS A 113 -16.92 12.18 -20.61
C HIS A 113 -16.49 11.21 -19.50
N ALA A 114 -16.10 11.71 -18.33
CA ALA A 114 -15.88 10.89 -17.15
C ALA A 114 -17.23 10.49 -16.54
N ARG A 115 -17.28 9.31 -15.94
CA ARG A 115 -18.36 9.01 -15.01
C ARG A 115 -18.23 9.98 -13.83
N PRO A 116 -19.32 10.60 -13.35
CA PRO A 116 -19.27 11.31 -12.08
C PRO A 116 -18.67 10.37 -11.04
N GLU A 117 -17.61 10.78 -10.35
CA GLU A 117 -17.18 10.08 -9.13
C GLU A 117 -18.39 10.08 -8.21
N GLU A 118 -18.94 8.89 -7.95
CA GLU A 118 -20.00 8.75 -6.97
C GLU A 118 -19.40 9.21 -5.64
N PRO A 119 -19.97 10.23 -4.97
CA PRO A 119 -19.45 10.70 -3.70
C PRO A 119 -19.43 9.51 -2.74
N SER A 120 -18.22 9.03 -2.46
CA SER A 120 -18.02 7.93 -1.53
C SER A 120 -18.11 8.52 -0.14
N TRP A 121 -19.07 8.04 0.64
CA TRP A 121 -19.22 8.42 2.04
C TRP A 121 -17.89 8.24 2.81
N ASP A 122 -17.05 7.27 2.42
CA ASP A 122 -15.73 7.04 3.01
C ASP A 122 -14.70 8.14 2.67
N GLU A 123 -14.76 8.72 1.46
CA GLU A 123 -13.86 9.82 1.05
C GLU A 123 -14.28 11.13 1.72
N ASP A 124 -15.57 11.42 1.76
CA ASP A 124 -16.12 12.56 2.50
C ASP A 124 -15.75 12.48 4.00
N PHE A 125 -15.85 11.30 4.62
CA PHE A 125 -15.45 11.11 6.02
C PHE A 125 -13.94 11.29 6.21
N ALA A 126 -13.11 10.80 5.30
CA ALA A 126 -11.66 10.93 5.37
C ALA A 126 -11.21 12.40 5.37
N ASP A 127 -11.75 13.21 4.46
CA ASP A 127 -11.44 14.65 4.37
C ASP A 127 -11.91 15.40 5.62
N VAL A 128 -13.11 15.09 6.11
CA VAL A 128 -13.64 15.68 7.34
C VAL A 128 -12.77 15.34 8.55
N TYR A 129 -12.36 14.09 8.69
CA TYR A 129 -11.48 13.68 9.78
C TYR A 129 -10.10 14.36 9.69
N HIS A 130 -9.52 14.42 8.50
CA HIS A 130 -8.22 15.06 8.27
C HIS A 130 -8.24 16.54 8.66
N ASP A 131 -9.28 17.28 8.26
CA ASP A 131 -9.47 18.67 8.68
C ASP A 131 -9.55 18.81 10.22
N LEU A 132 -10.32 17.93 10.87
CA LEU A 132 -10.56 18.01 12.31
C LEU A 132 -9.35 17.60 13.16
N ILE A 133 -8.57 16.58 12.76
CA ILE A 133 -7.39 16.13 13.50
C ILE A 133 -6.25 17.16 13.44
N HIS A 134 -6.23 18.01 12.40
CA HIS A 134 -5.32 19.16 12.32
C HIS A 134 -5.86 20.42 13.02
N SER A 135 -7.06 20.35 13.58
CA SER A 135 -7.70 21.44 14.31
C SER A 135 -7.57 21.27 15.84
N PRO A 136 -7.97 22.28 16.64
CA PRO A 136 -8.06 22.16 18.10
C PRO A 136 -9.00 21.04 18.58
N ALA A 137 -9.85 20.49 17.71
CA ALA A 137 -10.74 19.36 18.04
C ALA A 137 -10.01 18.00 18.14
N SER A 138 -8.74 17.92 17.75
CA SER A 138 -7.92 16.70 17.82
C SER A 138 -7.94 16.01 19.19
N GLU A 139 -7.89 16.78 20.28
CA GLU A 139 -7.97 16.20 21.62
C GLU A 139 -9.33 15.55 21.89
N THR A 140 -10.42 16.19 21.45
CA THR A 140 -11.77 15.63 21.63
C THR A 140 -11.98 14.33 20.85
N LEU A 141 -11.46 14.27 19.62
CA LEU A 141 -11.45 13.05 18.79
C LEU A 141 -10.72 11.92 19.51
N LEU A 142 -9.46 12.15 19.89
CA LEU A 142 -8.61 11.12 20.51
C LEU A 142 -9.14 10.68 21.88
N ASN A 143 -9.75 11.57 22.66
CA ASN A 143 -10.39 11.22 23.92
C ASN A 143 -11.61 10.33 23.70
N LEU A 144 -12.44 10.61 22.69
CA LEU A 144 -13.58 9.77 22.35
C LEU A 144 -13.12 8.38 21.90
N GLU A 145 -12.13 8.30 21.00
CA GLU A 145 -11.58 7.02 20.58
C GLU A 145 -10.90 6.27 21.75
N HIS A 146 -10.34 6.98 22.74
CA HIS A 146 -9.80 6.36 23.95
C HIS A 146 -10.89 5.76 24.84
N ASN A 147 -12.03 6.44 24.99
CA ASN A 147 -13.16 5.92 25.75
C ASN A 147 -13.72 4.63 25.12
N TYR A 148 -13.84 4.60 23.78
CA TYR A 148 -14.23 3.40 23.06
C TYR A 148 -13.22 2.25 23.24
N PHE A 149 -11.92 2.55 23.19
CA PHE A 149 -10.86 1.58 23.49
C PHE A 149 -10.99 0.97 24.89
N VAL A 150 -11.24 1.80 25.92
CA VAL A 150 -11.43 1.32 27.30
C VAL A 150 -12.63 0.39 27.38
N SER A 151 -13.76 0.78 26.78
CA SER A 151 -14.98 -0.03 26.76
C SER A 151 -14.78 -1.40 26.07
N ILE A 152 -14.12 -1.45 24.91
CA ILE A 152 -13.81 -2.71 24.23
C ILE A 152 -12.81 -3.55 25.04
N SER A 153 -11.81 -2.93 25.65
CA SER A 153 -10.85 -3.62 26.53
C SER A 153 -11.53 -4.28 27.74
N GLU A 154 -12.55 -3.65 28.31
CA GLU A 154 -13.35 -4.22 29.41
C GLU A 154 -14.16 -5.42 28.93
N LEU A 155 -14.88 -5.31 27.80
CA LEU A 155 -15.62 -6.43 27.20
C LEU A 155 -14.72 -7.63 26.86
N ILE A 156 -13.53 -7.37 26.32
CA ILE A 156 -12.52 -8.42 26.08
C ILE A 156 -12.08 -9.06 27.39
N GLY A 157 -11.88 -8.25 28.45
CA GLY A 157 -11.55 -8.75 29.78
C GLY A 157 -12.62 -9.67 30.36
N GLU A 158 -13.91 -9.30 30.22
CA GLU A 158 -15.04 -10.12 30.66
C GLU A 158 -15.09 -11.46 29.91
N ARG A 159 -14.97 -11.41 28.57
CA ARG A 159 -14.86 -12.61 27.72
C ARG A 159 -13.76 -13.54 28.22
N ASP A 160 -12.56 -13.01 28.42
CA ASP A 160 -11.39 -13.82 28.79
C ASP A 160 -11.57 -14.47 30.17
N VAL A 161 -12.22 -13.76 31.11
CA VAL A 161 -12.57 -14.30 32.43
C VAL A 161 -13.61 -15.41 32.32
N GLU A 162 -14.66 -15.24 31.53
CA GLU A 162 -15.70 -16.27 31.34
C GLU A 162 -15.16 -17.52 30.63
N LEU A 163 -14.39 -17.35 29.56
CA LEU A 163 -13.75 -18.46 28.85
C LEU A 163 -12.79 -19.21 29.78
N LYS A 164 -12.04 -18.50 30.63
CA LYS A 164 -11.16 -19.13 31.62
C LYS A 164 -11.96 -19.95 32.64
N LYS A 165 -13.04 -19.39 33.21
CA LYS A 165 -13.92 -20.10 34.15
C LYS A 165 -14.57 -21.33 33.51
N LEU A 166 -14.94 -21.27 32.23
CA LEU A 166 -15.49 -22.42 31.50
C LEU A 166 -14.43 -23.52 31.36
N ARG A 167 -13.21 -23.17 30.89
CA ARG A 167 -12.10 -24.13 30.74
C ARG A 167 -11.70 -24.78 32.06
N GLU A 168 -11.68 -24.02 33.16
CA GLU A 168 -11.40 -24.56 34.49
C GLU A 168 -12.46 -25.57 34.94
N ARG A 169 -13.76 -25.27 34.74
CA ARG A 169 -14.84 -26.23 35.04
C ARG A 169 -14.74 -27.49 34.19
N GLN A 170 -14.52 -27.34 32.89
CA GLN A 170 -14.35 -28.45 31.96
C GLN A 170 -13.14 -29.32 32.32
N GLY A 171 -12.03 -28.70 32.76
CA GLY A 171 -10.85 -29.41 33.25
C GLY A 171 -11.16 -30.28 34.47
N ILE A 172 -11.89 -29.74 35.46
CA ILE A 172 -12.31 -30.48 36.66
C ILE A 172 -13.27 -31.63 36.31
N GLU A 173 -14.23 -31.39 35.40
CA GLU A 173 -15.18 -32.42 34.96
C GLU A 173 -14.48 -33.56 34.20
N MET A 174 -13.56 -33.22 33.30
CA MET A 174 -12.76 -34.20 32.55
C MET A 174 -11.87 -35.02 33.50
N GLU A 175 -11.24 -34.39 34.49
CA GLU A 175 -10.41 -35.09 35.47
C GLU A 175 -11.23 -36.12 36.27
N LYS A 176 -12.45 -35.77 36.70
CA LYS A 176 -13.36 -36.70 37.41
C LYS A 176 -13.72 -37.90 36.54
N VAL A 177 -14.07 -37.65 35.28
CA VAL A 177 -14.43 -38.72 34.34
C VAL A 177 -13.22 -39.61 34.03
N MET A 178 -12.02 -39.05 33.90
CA MET A 178 -10.79 -39.84 33.73
C MET A 178 -10.45 -40.70 34.95
N GLN A 179 -10.78 -40.27 36.18
CA GLN A 179 -10.56 -41.07 37.40
C GLN A 179 -11.52 -42.26 37.56
N GLU A 180 -12.69 -42.16 36.94
CA GLU A 180 -13.75 -43.17 36.92
C GLU A 180 -13.73 -44.07 35.67
N LEU A 181 -12.89 -43.73 34.70
CA LEU A 181 -12.66 -44.50 33.48
C LEU A 181 -12.17 -45.92 33.80
N GLY A 182 -12.88 -46.92 33.30
CA GLY A 182 -12.58 -48.34 33.56
C GLY A 182 -13.11 -48.87 34.90
N LYS A 183 -13.76 -48.03 35.73
CA LYS A 183 -14.50 -48.45 36.92
C LYS A 183 -16.02 -48.40 36.68
N SER A 184 -16.55 -47.20 36.45
CA SER A 184 -17.97 -46.90 36.28
C SER A 184 -18.30 -46.31 34.91
N LEU A 185 -17.33 -45.66 34.27
CA LEU A 185 -17.50 -44.95 33.00
C LEU A 185 -16.69 -45.59 31.88
N THR A 186 -17.24 -45.46 30.66
CA THR A 186 -16.67 -45.98 29.43
C THR A 186 -16.02 -44.87 28.60
N ASP A 187 -15.18 -45.26 27.64
CA ASP A 187 -14.57 -44.31 26.68
C ASP A 187 -15.64 -43.53 25.87
N GLN A 188 -16.84 -44.10 25.72
CA GLN A 188 -17.94 -43.43 25.05
C GLN A 188 -18.50 -42.25 25.87
N ASP A 189 -18.49 -42.37 27.20
CA ASP A 189 -18.91 -41.30 28.11
C ASP A 189 -17.90 -40.14 28.09
N VAL A 190 -16.60 -40.45 28.00
CA VAL A 190 -15.54 -39.44 27.84
C VAL A 190 -15.71 -38.67 26.54
N ASN A 191 -15.94 -39.38 25.43
CA ASN A 191 -16.14 -38.74 24.13
C ASN A 191 -17.42 -37.88 24.09
N THR A 192 -18.48 -38.32 24.77
CA THR A 192 -19.73 -37.56 24.87
C THR A 192 -19.53 -36.28 25.68
N LEU A 193 -18.82 -36.36 26.81
CA LEU A 193 -18.47 -35.18 27.61
C LEU A 193 -17.57 -34.22 26.83
N ALA A 194 -16.56 -34.73 26.12
CA ALA A 194 -15.69 -33.92 25.28
C ALA A 194 -16.46 -33.19 24.17
N ALA A 195 -17.45 -33.86 23.55
CA ALA A 195 -18.33 -33.23 22.57
C ALA A 195 -19.18 -32.10 23.18
N GLN A 196 -19.75 -32.32 24.37
CA GLN A 196 -20.49 -31.28 25.11
C GLN A 196 -19.61 -30.10 25.50
N HIS A 197 -18.37 -30.35 25.94
CA HIS A 197 -17.40 -29.31 26.26
C HIS A 197 -17.05 -28.49 25.03
N PHE A 198 -16.84 -29.14 23.89
CA PHE A 198 -16.57 -28.49 22.63
C PHE A 198 -17.73 -27.59 22.17
N GLU A 199 -18.97 -28.11 22.20
CA GLU A 199 -20.18 -27.35 21.84
C GLU A 199 -20.38 -26.14 22.77
N SER A 200 -20.27 -26.35 24.09
CA SER A 200 -20.41 -25.27 25.08
C SER A 200 -19.34 -24.18 24.92
N GLN A 201 -18.11 -24.57 24.59
CA GLN A 201 -17.03 -23.62 24.33
C GLN A 201 -17.32 -22.83 23.04
N GLN A 202 -17.75 -23.50 21.98
CA GLN A 202 -18.07 -22.88 20.70
C GLN A 202 -19.25 -21.89 20.83
N ASP A 203 -20.30 -22.23 21.58
CA ASP A 203 -21.43 -21.35 21.83
C ASP A 203 -21.02 -20.08 22.58
N LEU A 204 -20.16 -20.23 23.61
CA LEU A 204 -19.66 -19.09 24.37
C LEU A 204 -18.76 -18.19 23.53
N GLU A 205 -17.84 -18.78 22.74
CA GLU A 205 -16.98 -18.03 21.81
C GLU A 205 -17.80 -17.30 20.75
N ASN A 206 -18.83 -17.93 20.19
CA ASN A 206 -19.74 -17.32 19.21
C ASN A 206 -20.54 -16.16 19.82
N LYS A 207 -21.05 -16.33 21.05
CA LYS A 207 -21.76 -15.26 21.77
C LYS A 207 -20.87 -14.03 21.90
N TRP A 208 -19.65 -14.21 22.42
CA TRP A 208 -18.71 -13.11 22.61
C TRP A 208 -18.23 -12.49 21.28
N SER A 209 -18.04 -13.32 20.24
CA SER A 209 -17.70 -12.82 18.90
C SER A 209 -18.80 -11.93 18.33
N ASN A 210 -20.07 -12.32 18.48
CA ASN A 210 -21.22 -11.53 18.05
C ASN A 210 -21.37 -10.23 18.85
N GLU A 211 -21.20 -10.29 20.17
CA GLU A 211 -21.30 -9.12 21.05
C GLU A 211 -20.20 -8.10 20.76
N LEU A 212 -18.94 -8.54 20.64
CA LEU A 212 -17.84 -7.69 20.19
C LEU A 212 -18.12 -7.11 18.80
N LYS A 213 -18.67 -7.93 17.88
CA LYS A 213 -19.00 -7.47 16.54
C LYS A 213 -20.11 -6.43 16.52
N GLN A 214 -21.13 -6.58 17.34
CA GLN A 214 -22.18 -5.59 17.44
C GLN A 214 -21.67 -4.30 18.09
N SER A 215 -20.96 -4.40 19.21
CA SER A 215 -20.41 -3.25 19.95
C SER A 215 -19.50 -2.39 19.07
N THR A 216 -18.49 -3.01 18.44
CA THR A 216 -17.54 -2.29 17.58
C THR A 216 -18.20 -1.70 16.32
N ALA A 217 -19.28 -2.30 15.80
CA ALA A 217 -20.04 -1.73 14.68
C ALA A 217 -20.83 -0.48 15.09
N ILE A 218 -21.48 -0.51 16.25
CA ILE A 218 -22.19 0.63 16.82
C ILE A 218 -21.22 1.77 17.10
N GLN A 219 -20.09 1.48 17.77
CA GLN A 219 -19.06 2.48 18.04
C GLN A 219 -18.53 3.13 16.76
N LYS A 220 -18.29 2.34 15.70
CA LYS A 220 -17.85 2.86 14.41
C LYS A 220 -18.87 3.85 13.83
N GLN A 221 -20.14 3.47 13.79
CA GLN A 221 -21.20 4.33 13.26
C GLN A 221 -21.36 5.61 14.08
N GLU A 222 -21.47 5.49 15.40
CA GLU A 222 -21.63 6.64 16.31
C GLU A 222 -20.47 7.62 16.19
N TYR A 223 -19.25 7.11 16.12
CA TYR A 223 -18.05 7.93 15.95
C TYR A 223 -18.10 8.70 14.63
N GLN A 224 -18.38 8.01 13.53
CA GLN A 224 -18.44 8.59 12.20
C GLN A 224 -19.52 9.70 12.10
N GLU A 225 -20.71 9.45 12.64
CA GLU A 225 -21.79 10.45 12.72
C GLU A 225 -21.38 11.65 13.58
N TRP A 226 -20.73 11.41 14.72
CA TRP A 226 -20.27 12.47 15.62
C TRP A 226 -19.20 13.35 14.98
N VAL A 227 -18.21 12.76 14.30
CA VAL A 227 -17.13 13.47 13.59
C VAL A 227 -17.71 14.42 12.52
N ILE A 228 -18.64 13.92 11.71
CA ILE A 228 -19.31 14.73 10.68
C ILE A 228 -20.08 15.88 11.31
N LYS A 229 -20.84 15.61 12.37
CA LYS A 229 -21.59 16.63 13.10
C LYS A 229 -20.68 17.71 13.70
N LEU A 230 -19.57 17.30 14.31
CA LEU A 230 -18.59 18.22 14.90
C LEU A 230 -17.99 19.16 13.84
N HIS A 231 -17.68 18.63 12.66
CA HIS A 231 -17.19 19.45 11.54
C HIS A 231 -18.22 20.47 11.06
N GLN A 232 -19.48 20.06 10.94
CA GLN A 232 -20.58 20.96 10.58
C GLN A 232 -20.75 22.06 11.63
N ASP A 233 -20.68 21.72 12.91
CA ASP A 233 -20.79 22.67 14.01
C ASP A 233 -19.63 23.67 14.04
N LEU A 234 -18.39 23.23 13.75
CA LEU A 234 -17.21 24.10 13.68
C LEU A 234 -17.20 25.01 12.45
N LYS A 235 -17.77 24.57 11.32
CA LYS A 235 -17.92 25.39 10.10
C LYS A 235 -19.05 26.42 10.24
N ASN A 236 -20.00 26.24 11.16
CA ASN A 236 -21.12 27.14 11.37
C ASN A 236 -20.76 28.34 12.28
N PRO A 237 -20.71 29.59 11.75
CA PRO A 237 -20.30 30.77 12.52
C PRO A 237 -21.25 31.18 13.66
N ASN A 238 -22.45 30.58 13.73
CA ASN A 238 -23.45 30.85 14.76
C ASN A 238 -23.28 29.99 16.03
N ASN A 239 -22.40 28.97 16.04
CA ASN A 239 -22.12 28.10 17.18
C ASN A 239 -20.77 28.45 17.85
N SER A 240 -20.57 29.73 18.16
CA SER A 240 -19.30 30.22 18.72
C SER A 240 -18.96 29.62 20.10
N SER A 241 -19.95 29.19 20.89
CA SER A 241 -19.73 28.65 22.24
C SER A 241 -18.93 27.34 22.27
N LEU A 242 -19.21 26.39 21.36
CA LEU A 242 -18.47 25.13 21.25
C LEU A 242 -17.05 25.35 20.71
N SER A 243 -16.91 26.25 19.74
CA SER A 243 -15.60 26.64 19.20
C SER A 243 -14.74 27.36 20.25
N GLU A 244 -15.36 28.13 21.15
CA GLU A 244 -14.70 28.76 22.28
C GLU A 244 -14.39 27.72 23.37
N GLU A 245 -15.28 26.81 23.75
CA GLU A 245 -14.98 25.76 24.75
C GLU A 245 -13.83 24.83 24.31
N ILE A 246 -13.75 24.47 23.04
CA ILE A 246 -12.64 23.67 22.47
C ILE A 246 -11.35 24.51 22.42
N LYS A 247 -11.42 25.81 22.10
CA LYS A 247 -10.26 26.73 22.12
C LYS A 247 -9.81 27.14 23.53
N VAL A 248 -10.71 27.11 24.51
CA VAL A 248 -10.53 27.55 25.91
C VAL A 248 -10.11 26.38 26.82
N GLN A 249 -9.83 25.20 26.27
CA GLN A 249 -8.97 24.20 26.90
C GLN A 249 -7.49 24.26 26.45
N PRO A 250 -6.77 25.40 26.48
CA PRO A 250 -5.33 25.35 26.35
C PRO A 250 -4.74 24.82 27.66
N ASN A 251 -3.97 23.74 27.55
CA ASN A 251 -3.08 23.18 28.57
C ASN A 251 -3.72 22.66 29.87
N GLN A 252 -4.18 21.41 29.82
CA GLN A 252 -3.87 20.45 30.91
C GLN A 252 -2.64 19.59 30.59
N PHE A 253 -1.74 20.06 29.71
CA PHE A 253 -0.31 19.67 29.68
C PHE A 253 0.48 20.23 30.87
N ARG A 254 -0.15 20.30 32.05
CA ARG A 254 0.59 20.57 33.29
C ARG A 254 1.09 19.22 33.75
N GLU A 255 2.37 18.93 33.45
CA GLU A 255 3.13 17.91 34.15
C GLU A 255 2.81 18.05 35.64
N SER A 256 2.11 17.08 36.22
CA SER A 256 2.02 17.00 37.67
C SER A 256 3.43 16.70 38.14
N ALA A 257 4.10 17.71 38.69
CA ALA A 257 5.44 17.65 39.25
C ALA A 257 5.54 16.78 40.53
N GLU A 258 4.65 15.79 40.68
CA GLU A 258 4.56 14.87 41.80
C GLU A 258 4.51 13.42 41.30
N ALA A 259 5.60 12.98 40.67
CA ALA A 259 5.85 11.56 40.46
C ALA A 259 7.36 11.27 40.32
N ASN A 260 8.19 11.81 41.22
CA ASN A 260 9.54 11.29 41.48
C ASN A 260 9.45 9.96 42.25
N GLY A 261 8.76 8.97 41.66
CA GLY A 261 8.45 7.70 42.28
C GLY A 261 8.62 6.53 41.31
N ARG A 262 9.85 6.00 41.28
CA ARG A 262 10.25 4.68 40.74
C ARG A 262 10.43 4.58 39.22
N VAL A 263 11.51 5.20 38.73
CA VAL A 263 12.19 4.87 37.45
C VAL A 263 13.09 3.63 37.63
N TYR A 264 12.59 2.58 38.28
CA TYR A 264 13.34 1.33 38.43
C TYR A 264 12.58 0.23 37.68
N GLU A 265 13.27 -0.34 36.69
CA GLU A 265 12.83 -1.36 35.72
C GLU A 265 12.20 -0.85 34.41
N GLU A 266 12.73 0.22 33.82
CA GLU A 266 12.85 0.22 32.36
C GLU A 266 13.94 -0.78 31.99
N GLN A 267 13.57 -1.99 31.55
CA GLN A 267 14.51 -2.82 30.78
C GLN A 267 15.11 -1.93 29.70
N ARG A 268 16.43 -1.71 29.75
CA ARG A 268 17.17 -0.91 28.76
C ARG A 268 16.74 -1.37 27.37
N LYS A 269 15.92 -0.58 26.69
CA LYS A 269 15.58 -0.82 25.29
C LYS A 269 16.87 -0.58 24.50
N LEU A 270 17.40 -1.65 23.93
CA LEU A 270 18.55 -1.55 23.04
C LEU A 270 18.04 -0.99 21.72
N GLU A 271 18.38 0.27 21.50
CA GLU A 271 17.96 1.03 20.35
C GLU A 271 19.09 1.93 19.90
N GLU A 272 19.38 1.91 18.60
CA GLU A 272 20.34 2.81 17.97
C GLU A 272 19.76 3.38 16.67
N SER A 273 20.01 4.66 16.43
CA SER A 273 19.55 5.39 15.25
C SER A 273 20.74 5.91 14.46
N PHE A 274 20.67 5.79 13.13
CA PHE A 274 21.73 6.16 12.20
C PHE A 274 21.16 7.02 11.10
N THR A 275 21.76 8.18 10.87
CA THR A 275 21.47 8.98 9.67
C THR A 275 22.47 8.61 8.58
N ILE A 276 21.95 8.13 7.46
CA ILE A 276 22.74 7.65 6.31
C ILE A 276 22.55 8.54 5.10
N HIS A 277 23.57 8.58 4.25
CA HIS A 277 23.50 9.25 2.95
C HIS A 277 23.69 8.23 1.83
N LEU A 278 22.73 8.15 0.92
CA LEU A 278 22.74 7.24 -0.24
C LEU A 278 22.84 8.04 -1.53
N GLY A 279 23.56 7.50 -2.52
CA GLY A 279 23.77 8.15 -3.83
C GLY A 279 25.19 8.69 -4.03
N ALA A 280 25.67 8.63 -5.27
CA ALA A 280 26.99 9.10 -5.66
C ALA A 280 26.99 10.59 -6.04
N GLN A 281 25.98 11.04 -6.80
CA GLN A 281 25.84 12.41 -7.29
C GLN A 281 24.78 13.18 -6.49
N LEU A 282 23.55 12.65 -6.42
CA LEU A 282 22.46 13.23 -5.63
C LEU A 282 22.32 12.44 -4.33
N LYS A 283 22.85 12.98 -3.24
CA LYS A 283 22.84 12.31 -1.93
C LYS A 283 21.49 12.52 -1.25
N THR A 284 20.74 11.45 -1.04
CA THR A 284 19.52 11.47 -0.25
C THR A 284 19.83 11.06 1.19
N MET A 285 19.21 11.75 2.15
CA MET A 285 19.34 11.47 3.57
C MET A 285 18.21 10.55 4.00
N HIS A 286 18.54 9.48 4.72
CA HIS A 286 17.56 8.57 5.30
C HIS A 286 17.94 8.19 6.72
N ASN A 287 16.98 7.69 7.49
CA ASN A 287 17.19 7.21 8.85
C ASN A 287 17.08 5.68 8.90
N LEU A 288 18.03 5.06 9.58
CA LEU A 288 17.95 3.66 9.96
C LEU A 288 17.84 3.57 11.47
N ARG A 289 17.00 2.67 11.98
CA ARG A 289 16.87 2.40 13.41
C ARG A 289 17.04 0.92 13.65
N LEU A 290 17.87 0.51 14.60
CA LEU A 290 18.00 -0.89 15.03
C LEU A 290 17.40 -1.00 16.43
N LEU A 291 16.42 -1.88 16.61
CA LEU A 291 15.70 -2.04 17.88
C LEU A 291 15.61 -3.50 18.31
N ARG A 292 15.81 -3.74 19.60
CA ARG A 292 15.41 -4.99 20.27
C ARG A 292 14.00 -4.83 20.82
N ALA A 293 13.00 -5.34 20.10
CA ALA A 293 11.59 -5.23 20.47
C ALA A 293 10.75 -6.35 19.82
N ASP A 294 9.56 -6.59 20.35
CA ASP A 294 8.56 -7.42 19.67
C ASP A 294 7.84 -6.53 18.65
N MET A 295 7.58 -7.06 17.46
CA MET A 295 6.82 -6.35 16.43
C MET A 295 5.44 -5.92 16.89
N LEU A 296 4.77 -6.75 17.70
CA LEU A 296 3.43 -6.44 18.16
C LEU A 296 3.42 -5.31 19.19
N ASP A 297 4.55 -4.94 19.78
CA ASP A 297 4.64 -3.81 20.71
C ASP A 297 4.31 -2.47 20.02
N PHE A 298 4.56 -2.36 18.71
CA PHE A 298 4.22 -1.19 17.89
C PHE A 298 2.73 -1.14 17.54
N CYS A 299 2.04 -2.26 17.68
CA CYS A 299 0.61 -2.39 17.41
C CYS A 299 -0.22 -2.09 18.68
N LYS A 300 0.29 -2.51 19.85
CA LYS A 300 -0.44 -2.46 21.13
C LYS A 300 -0.49 -1.05 21.74
N HIS A 301 -1.65 -0.71 22.29
CA HIS A 301 -1.82 0.47 23.13
C HIS A 301 -1.35 0.16 24.56
N LYS A 302 -0.38 0.92 25.09
CA LYS A 302 0.06 0.73 26.48
C LYS A 302 -0.97 1.31 27.45
N ARG A 303 -1.55 0.44 28.29
CA ARG A 303 -2.61 0.78 29.26
C ARG A 303 -2.21 1.80 30.34
N ASN A 304 -0.91 1.99 30.64
CA ASN A 304 -0.43 2.70 31.84
C ASN A 304 0.55 3.87 31.60
N HIS A 305 0.56 4.53 30.44
CA HIS A 305 1.41 5.71 30.22
C HIS A 305 0.59 6.92 29.80
N ARG A 306 0.23 7.77 30.78
CA ARG A 306 -0.66 8.92 30.57
C ARG A 306 -0.07 10.05 29.72
N SER A 307 1.24 10.06 29.45
CA SER A 307 1.90 11.12 28.66
C SER A 307 2.42 10.64 27.29
N GLY A 308 3.20 9.55 27.23
CA GLY A 308 3.82 9.09 25.97
C GLY A 308 2.89 8.38 24.97
N VAL A 309 1.85 7.67 25.46
CA VAL A 309 0.93 6.89 24.60
C VAL A 309 0.01 7.81 23.80
N LYS A 310 -0.37 8.95 24.38
CA LYS A 310 -1.17 9.96 23.69
C LYS A 310 -0.41 10.61 22.53
N LEU A 311 0.91 10.74 22.64
CA LEU A 311 1.74 11.34 21.59
C LEU A 311 1.89 10.43 20.36
N HIS A 312 2.20 9.15 20.56
CA HIS A 312 2.31 8.19 19.43
C HIS A 312 0.97 8.03 18.70
N ARG A 313 -0.12 7.93 19.46
CA ARG A 313 -1.47 7.85 18.88
C ARG A 313 -1.83 9.09 18.07
N LEU A 314 -1.54 10.28 18.61
CA LEU A 314 -1.75 11.54 17.88
C LEU A 314 -0.91 11.58 16.60
N GLN A 315 0.36 11.15 16.65
CA GLN A 315 1.21 11.11 15.46
C GLN A 315 0.66 10.19 14.38
N THR A 316 0.19 9.00 14.76
CA THR A 316 -0.46 8.05 13.84
C THR A 316 -1.76 8.66 13.28
N ALA A 317 -2.64 9.20 14.12
CA ALA A 317 -3.89 9.83 13.68
C ALA A 317 -3.66 11.00 12.71
N LEU A 318 -2.68 11.87 12.99
CA LEU A 318 -2.29 12.97 12.11
C LEU A 318 -1.76 12.49 10.76
N SER A 319 -1.16 11.29 10.73
CA SER A 319 -0.51 10.75 9.54
C SER A 319 -1.44 9.91 8.66
N LEU A 320 -2.60 9.47 9.18
CA LEU A 320 -3.50 8.48 8.58
C LEU A 320 -3.93 8.81 7.14
N TYR A 321 -4.22 10.08 6.85
CA TYR A 321 -4.60 10.58 5.52
C TYR A 321 -3.54 11.51 4.90
N SER A 322 -2.31 11.43 5.42
CA SER A 322 -1.16 12.21 4.95
C SER A 322 -0.25 11.39 4.02
N THR A 323 0.78 12.03 3.48
CA THR A 323 1.85 11.39 2.70
C THR A 323 2.98 10.82 3.58
N SER A 324 2.70 10.41 4.81
CA SER A 324 3.71 9.92 5.75
C SER A 324 3.23 8.72 6.57
N LEU A 325 2.95 7.62 5.88
CA LEU A 325 2.42 6.41 6.49
C LEU A 325 3.52 5.53 7.12
N CYS A 326 3.09 4.69 8.06
CA CYS A 326 3.95 3.73 8.78
C CYS A 326 3.55 2.29 8.44
N GLY A 327 4.52 1.48 8.03
CA GLY A 327 4.35 0.08 7.66
C GLY A 327 5.04 -0.90 8.62
N LEU A 328 4.49 -2.09 8.79
CA LEU A 328 5.07 -3.21 9.55
C LEU A 328 5.11 -4.47 8.69
N VAL A 329 6.21 -5.23 8.72
CA VAL A 329 6.33 -6.51 8.00
C VAL A 329 6.20 -7.68 8.95
N LEU A 330 5.08 -8.41 8.87
CA LEU A 330 4.83 -9.65 9.59
C LEU A 330 5.12 -10.85 8.70
N LEU A 331 5.94 -11.78 9.19
CA LEU A 331 6.21 -13.05 8.52
C LEU A 331 5.12 -14.05 8.88
N VAL A 332 4.48 -14.63 7.86
CA VAL A 332 3.32 -15.50 8.02
C VAL A 332 3.43 -16.78 7.22
N ASP A 333 2.60 -17.77 7.56
CA ASP A 333 2.44 -19.00 6.78
C ASP A 333 1.61 -18.74 5.50
N ASN A 334 1.47 -19.78 4.68
CA ASN A 334 0.80 -19.72 3.38
C ASN A 334 -0.73 -19.58 3.43
N ARG A 335 -1.34 -19.65 4.62
CA ARG A 335 -2.80 -19.59 4.79
C ARG A 335 -3.22 -18.18 5.20
N ILE A 336 -4.15 -17.61 4.46
CA ILE A 336 -4.76 -16.32 4.81
C ILE A 336 -5.84 -16.57 5.88
N ASN A 337 -5.50 -16.43 7.15
CA ASN A 337 -6.41 -16.58 8.29
C ASN A 337 -5.83 -15.90 9.54
N SER A 338 -6.54 -15.93 10.66
CA SER A 338 -6.12 -15.32 11.94
C SER A 338 -6.03 -16.33 13.09
N TYR A 339 -5.91 -17.64 12.82
CA TYR A 339 -6.06 -18.68 13.85
C TYR A 339 -4.75 -19.19 14.47
N SER A 340 -3.59 -18.93 13.85
CA SER A 340 -2.32 -19.54 14.25
C SER A 340 -1.16 -18.55 14.35
N GLY A 341 -0.28 -18.81 15.32
CA GLY A 341 0.97 -18.08 15.53
C GLY A 341 0.79 -16.56 15.62
N ILE A 342 1.74 -15.84 15.03
CA ILE A 342 1.77 -14.37 15.03
C ILE A 342 0.51 -13.74 14.42
N LYS A 343 -0.18 -14.43 13.49
CA LYS A 343 -1.42 -13.91 12.87
C LYS A 343 -2.56 -13.81 13.88
N ARG A 344 -2.66 -14.80 14.77
CA ARG A 344 -3.64 -14.79 15.86
C ARG A 344 -3.34 -13.70 16.86
N ASP A 345 -2.08 -13.59 17.25
CA ASP A 345 -1.67 -12.61 18.24
C ASP A 345 -1.83 -11.17 17.68
N PHE A 346 -1.51 -10.96 16.40
CA PHE A 346 -1.80 -9.71 15.68
C PHE A 346 -3.30 -9.41 15.60
N ALA A 347 -4.13 -10.39 15.18
CA ALA A 347 -5.57 -10.21 15.11
C ALA A 347 -6.18 -9.89 16.48
N THR A 348 -5.64 -10.49 17.55
CA THR A 348 -6.04 -10.18 18.93
C THR A 348 -5.75 -8.72 19.26
N VAL A 349 -4.56 -8.21 18.91
CA VAL A 349 -4.22 -6.79 19.11
C VAL A 349 -5.13 -5.88 18.30
N CYS A 350 -5.44 -6.22 17.03
CA CYS A 350 -6.38 -5.47 16.21
C CYS A 350 -7.80 -5.43 16.79
N GLN A 351 -8.20 -6.42 17.61
CA GLN A 351 -9.51 -6.45 18.25
C GLN A 351 -9.56 -5.61 19.55
N GLU A 352 -8.42 -5.23 20.13
CA GLU A 352 -8.39 -4.45 21.38
C GLU A 352 -8.96 -3.03 21.23
N CYS A 353 -9.02 -2.51 20.00
CA CYS A 353 -9.52 -1.18 19.69
C CYS A 353 -10.42 -1.23 18.44
N THR A 354 -11.50 -0.44 18.42
CA THR A 354 -12.36 -0.32 17.22
C THR A 354 -11.64 0.43 16.11
N ASP A 355 -11.68 -0.10 14.88
CA ASP A 355 -11.24 0.62 13.69
C ASP A 355 -12.39 1.46 13.12
N PHE A 356 -12.20 2.77 13.14
CA PHE A 356 -13.21 3.76 12.73
C PHE A 356 -13.14 4.09 11.23
N HIS A 357 -12.06 3.70 10.54
CA HIS A 357 -11.77 4.13 9.17
C HIS A 357 -11.80 2.98 8.19
N PHE A 358 -11.33 1.80 8.58
CA PHE A 358 -11.21 0.62 7.74
C PHE A 358 -12.17 -0.50 8.19
N PRO A 359 -12.44 -1.48 7.30
CA PRO A 359 -13.09 -2.72 7.69
C PRO A 359 -12.25 -3.49 8.70
N ARG A 360 -12.88 -4.40 9.46
CA ARG A 360 -12.13 -5.20 10.44
C ARG A 360 -11.15 -6.16 9.79
N ILE A 361 -10.20 -6.65 10.58
CA ILE A 361 -9.19 -7.58 10.08
C ILE A 361 -9.82 -8.83 9.44
N GLU A 362 -10.91 -9.36 10.00
CA GLU A 362 -11.60 -10.53 9.43
C GLU A 362 -12.16 -10.24 8.04
N GLU A 363 -12.84 -9.10 7.87
CA GLU A 363 -13.42 -8.66 6.59
C GLU A 363 -12.33 -8.37 5.55
N GLN A 364 -11.21 -7.74 5.98
CA GLN A 364 -10.06 -7.53 5.11
C GLN A 364 -9.44 -8.86 4.64
N LEU A 365 -9.35 -9.86 5.50
CA LEU A 365 -8.83 -11.18 5.14
C LEU A 365 -9.75 -11.91 4.14
N GLU A 366 -11.07 -11.79 4.28
CA GLU A 366 -12.03 -12.32 3.32
C GLU A 366 -11.87 -11.69 1.93
N VAL A 367 -11.71 -10.36 1.87
CA VAL A 367 -11.44 -9.64 0.62
C VAL A 367 -10.12 -10.11 0.00
N VAL A 368 -9.06 -10.25 0.80
CA VAL A 368 -7.76 -10.75 0.33
C VAL A 368 -7.89 -12.16 -0.26
N GLN A 369 -8.63 -13.06 0.39
CA GLN A 369 -8.88 -14.41 -0.14
C GLN A 369 -9.58 -14.35 -1.51
N GLN A 370 -10.59 -13.50 -1.67
CA GLN A 370 -11.28 -13.31 -2.96
C GLN A 370 -10.36 -12.77 -4.04
N VAL A 371 -9.51 -11.78 -3.71
CA VAL A 371 -8.53 -11.22 -4.66
C VAL A 371 -7.51 -12.27 -5.10
N VAL A 372 -7.02 -13.11 -4.17
CA VAL A 372 -6.10 -14.20 -4.51
C VAL A 372 -6.77 -15.20 -5.45
N LEU A 373 -8.01 -15.61 -5.16
CA LEU A 373 -8.78 -16.50 -6.05
C LEU A 373 -8.91 -15.92 -7.46
N TYR A 374 -9.27 -14.64 -7.55
CA TYR A 374 -9.43 -13.95 -8.83
C TYR A 374 -8.10 -13.88 -9.60
N ALA A 375 -7.02 -13.46 -8.94
CA ALA A 375 -5.70 -13.34 -9.54
C ALA A 375 -5.18 -14.70 -10.06
N ARG A 376 -5.39 -15.78 -9.31
CA ARG A 376 -5.01 -17.14 -9.73
C ARG A 376 -5.84 -17.61 -10.93
N THR A 377 -7.15 -17.33 -10.93
CA THR A 377 -8.04 -17.69 -12.04
C THR A 377 -7.64 -16.98 -13.33
N GLN A 378 -7.31 -15.69 -13.27
CA GLN A 378 -6.82 -14.94 -14.43
C GLN A 378 -5.48 -15.44 -14.97
N ARG A 379 -4.53 -15.80 -14.10
CA ARG A 379 -3.24 -16.35 -14.56
C ARG A 379 -3.46 -17.67 -15.30
N ARG A 380 -4.39 -18.50 -14.83
CA ARG A 380 -4.70 -19.79 -15.44
C ARG A 380 -5.40 -19.65 -16.79
N SER A 381 -6.32 -18.68 -16.96
CA SER A 381 -6.95 -18.46 -18.27
C SER A 381 -5.91 -18.08 -19.34
N LYS A 382 -4.97 -17.19 -19.00
CA LYS A 382 -3.85 -16.81 -19.89
C LYS A 382 -2.93 -17.98 -20.24
N LEU A 383 -2.62 -18.87 -19.28
CA LEU A 383 -1.84 -20.09 -19.54
C LEU A 383 -2.59 -21.11 -20.40
N LYS A 384 -3.92 -21.19 -20.26
CA LYS A 384 -4.76 -22.09 -21.05
C LYS A 384 -4.90 -21.61 -22.50
N GLU A 385 -5.01 -20.30 -22.73
CA GLU A 385 -4.97 -19.69 -24.07
C GLU A 385 -3.63 -19.89 -24.77
N SER A 386 -2.49 -19.89 -24.04
CA SER A 386 -1.19 -20.18 -24.66
C SER A 386 -1.01 -21.66 -25.05
N HIS A 387 -1.61 -22.60 -24.29
CA HIS A 387 -1.47 -24.04 -24.55
C HIS A 387 -2.42 -24.59 -25.62
N ASP A 388 -3.47 -23.86 -26.00
CA ASP A 388 -4.36 -24.28 -27.10
C ASP A 388 -3.74 -24.07 -28.50
N SER A 389 -2.52 -23.52 -28.56
CA SER A 389 -1.71 -23.41 -29.79
C SER A 389 -0.69 -24.55 -29.99
N GLY A 390 -0.59 -25.52 -29.06
CA GLY A 390 0.34 -26.63 -29.23
C GLY A 390 0.28 -27.69 -28.13
N SER A 391 -0.09 -28.91 -28.55
CA SER A 391 0.07 -30.20 -27.86
C SER A 391 -1.06 -30.62 -26.91
N ARG A 392 -2.00 -31.38 -27.47
CA ARG A 392 -2.82 -32.36 -26.75
C ARG A 392 -1.95 -33.57 -26.40
N ASN A 393 -1.54 -33.69 -25.14
CA ASN A 393 -1.23 -35.00 -24.57
C ASN A 393 -1.82 -35.10 -23.17
N GLY A 394 -2.79 -36.00 -23.04
CA GLY A 394 -3.50 -36.29 -21.80
C GLY A 394 -2.70 -37.17 -20.86
N GLY A 395 -2.94 -36.98 -19.57
CA GLY A 395 -2.54 -37.90 -18.51
C GLY A 395 -2.01 -37.21 -17.25
N SER A 396 -2.90 -36.76 -16.35
CA SER A 396 -2.69 -36.77 -14.89
C SER A 396 -3.92 -36.23 -14.15
N ASP A 397 -4.99 -37.03 -14.04
CA ASP A 397 -6.21 -36.66 -13.28
C ASP A 397 -6.06 -36.82 -11.76
N ASP A 398 -4.91 -37.27 -11.26
CA ASP A 398 -4.67 -37.48 -9.82
C ASP A 398 -3.88 -36.33 -9.14
N LYS A 399 -3.21 -35.45 -9.92
CA LYS A 399 -2.53 -34.25 -9.39
C LYS A 399 -3.43 -33.02 -9.26
N THR A 400 -4.62 -33.06 -9.86
CA THR A 400 -5.56 -31.93 -9.90
C THR A 400 -6.31 -31.75 -8.57
N LYS A 401 -6.64 -32.85 -7.86
CA LYS A 401 -7.37 -32.78 -6.57
C LYS A 401 -6.56 -32.19 -5.40
N THR A 402 -5.25 -32.38 -5.38
CA THR A 402 -4.35 -31.76 -4.37
C THR A 402 -3.99 -30.32 -4.73
N ALA A 403 -4.05 -29.95 -6.01
CA ALA A 403 -3.87 -28.57 -6.46
C ALA A 403 -5.08 -27.68 -6.09
N ASP A 404 -6.30 -28.22 -6.13
CA ASP A 404 -7.54 -27.47 -5.84
C ASP A 404 -7.60 -26.95 -4.40
N ARG A 405 -7.03 -27.67 -3.42
CA ARG A 405 -6.97 -27.24 -2.01
C ARG A 405 -5.94 -26.14 -1.73
N ASN A 406 -5.06 -25.85 -2.69
CA ASN A 406 -3.97 -24.86 -2.59
C ASN A 406 -4.26 -23.53 -3.31
N TYR A 407 -5.43 -23.35 -3.93
CA TYR A 407 -5.75 -22.10 -4.68
C TYR A 407 -5.91 -20.87 -3.81
N LEU A 408 -6.32 -21.05 -2.56
CA LEU A 408 -6.48 -19.97 -1.57
C LEU A 408 -5.16 -19.60 -0.89
N ASN A 409 -4.11 -20.40 -1.06
CA ASN A 409 -2.85 -20.18 -0.39
C ASN A 409 -1.97 -19.20 -1.17
N ILE A 410 -1.27 -18.37 -0.43
CA ILE A 410 -0.20 -17.50 -0.95
C ILE A 410 1.09 -18.31 -1.04
N LEU A 411 1.95 -17.96 -2.00
CA LEU A 411 3.23 -18.62 -2.19
C LEU A 411 4.34 -17.90 -1.42
N PRO A 412 5.43 -18.60 -1.02
CA PRO A 412 6.58 -17.94 -0.41
C PRO A 412 7.07 -16.75 -1.25
N GLY A 413 7.30 -15.61 -0.59
CA GLY A 413 7.67 -14.34 -1.22
C GLY A 413 6.50 -13.50 -1.75
N GLU A 414 5.28 -14.04 -1.84
CA GLU A 414 4.07 -13.23 -1.99
C GLU A 414 3.67 -12.65 -0.63
N PHE A 415 2.97 -11.52 -0.64
CA PHE A 415 2.46 -10.89 0.56
C PHE A 415 1.07 -10.29 0.31
N TYR A 416 0.32 -10.08 1.38
CA TYR A 416 -0.91 -9.30 1.37
C TYR A 416 -0.83 -8.16 2.36
N ILE A 417 -1.75 -7.20 2.23
CA ILE A 417 -1.74 -5.95 3.00
C ILE A 417 -3.05 -5.85 3.77
N THR A 418 -2.96 -5.41 5.02
CA THR A 418 -4.11 -5.00 5.83
C THR A 418 -3.87 -3.59 6.35
N ARG A 419 -4.92 -2.77 6.39
CA ARG A 419 -4.90 -1.34 6.75
C ARG A 419 -5.56 -1.15 8.11
N HIS A 420 -5.00 -0.28 8.93
CA HIS A 420 -5.42 -0.09 10.31
C HIS A 420 -5.29 1.37 10.71
N SER A 421 -6.32 1.93 11.35
CA SER A 421 -6.24 3.23 12.05
C SER A 421 -6.18 3.06 13.56
N ASN A 422 -6.47 1.85 14.05
CA ASN A 422 -6.67 1.51 15.45
C ASN A 422 -5.43 0.89 16.12
N LEU A 423 -4.26 0.95 15.48
CA LEU A 423 -2.99 0.50 16.03
C LEU A 423 -2.16 1.69 16.51
N SER A 424 -1.25 1.45 17.46
CA SER A 424 -0.50 2.54 18.10
C SER A 424 0.41 3.32 17.16
N GLU A 425 1.26 2.64 16.37
CA GLU A 425 2.29 3.29 15.53
C GLU A 425 2.24 2.86 14.04
N ILE A 426 1.32 1.97 13.67
CA ILE A 426 1.32 1.29 12.36
C ILE A 426 0.01 1.56 11.62
N HIS A 427 0.11 1.94 10.34
CA HIS A 427 -1.05 2.13 9.45
C HIS A 427 -1.26 0.94 8.52
N VAL A 428 -0.16 0.32 8.10
CA VAL A 428 -0.15 -0.72 7.07
C VAL A 428 0.63 -1.94 7.56
N ALA A 429 -0.01 -3.09 7.65
CA ALA A 429 0.66 -4.36 7.95
C ALA A 429 0.82 -5.19 6.67
N PHE A 430 2.07 -5.49 6.33
CA PHE A 430 2.47 -6.38 5.25
C PHE A 430 2.65 -7.79 5.79
N HIS A 431 1.84 -8.73 5.33
CA HIS A 431 1.90 -10.13 5.73
C HIS A 431 2.67 -10.92 4.67
N LEU A 432 3.97 -11.06 4.88
CA LEU A 432 4.90 -11.73 3.97
C LEU A 432 4.88 -13.24 4.19
N CYS A 433 4.47 -13.99 3.18
CA CYS A 433 4.53 -15.45 3.22
C CYS A 433 5.99 -15.91 3.19
N VAL A 434 6.37 -16.66 4.21
CA VAL A 434 7.66 -17.33 4.30
C VAL A 434 7.47 -18.82 4.50
N ASP A 435 8.44 -19.61 4.02
CA ASP A 435 8.52 -21.03 4.29
C ASP A 435 9.64 -21.32 5.31
N ASP A 436 9.78 -22.58 5.71
CA ASP A 436 10.84 -22.99 6.63
C ASP A 436 12.24 -22.92 5.98
N ASN A 437 12.38 -22.65 4.67
CA ASN A 437 13.69 -22.44 4.06
C ASN A 437 14.39 -21.20 4.62
N VAL A 438 13.62 -20.23 5.14
CA VAL A 438 14.15 -19.05 5.83
C VAL A 438 14.95 -19.44 7.09
N LYS A 439 14.71 -20.62 7.68
CA LYS A 439 15.51 -21.15 8.81
C LYS A 439 16.83 -21.80 8.36
N SER A 440 16.93 -22.22 7.11
CA SER A 440 18.11 -22.92 6.58
C SER A 440 19.37 -22.05 6.54
N GLY A 441 20.55 -22.58 6.84
CA GLY A 441 21.79 -21.77 6.94
C GLY A 441 22.27 -21.05 5.66
N ASN A 442 21.65 -21.30 4.49
CA ASN A 442 22.14 -20.90 3.17
C ASN A 442 21.19 -19.95 2.42
N ILE A 443 20.60 -18.98 3.12
CA ILE A 443 19.75 -17.97 2.48
C ILE A 443 20.57 -17.07 1.54
N THR A 444 20.01 -16.74 0.37
CA THR A 444 20.66 -15.91 -0.66
C THR A 444 19.78 -14.74 -1.07
N ALA A 445 20.31 -13.79 -1.84
CA ALA A 445 19.54 -12.65 -2.34
C ALA A 445 18.38 -13.04 -3.29
N ARG A 446 18.35 -14.28 -3.78
CA ARG A 446 17.27 -14.83 -4.61
C ARG A 446 16.20 -15.55 -3.80
N ASP A 447 16.36 -15.62 -2.47
CA ASP A 447 15.38 -16.24 -1.60
C ASP A 447 14.02 -15.53 -1.73
N PRO A 448 12.90 -16.27 -1.79
CA PRO A 448 11.58 -15.67 -1.93
C PRO A 448 11.26 -14.62 -0.85
N ALA A 449 11.71 -14.80 0.40
CA ALA A 449 11.48 -13.83 1.47
C ALA A 449 12.21 -12.49 1.19
N ILE A 450 13.43 -12.54 0.67
CA ILE A 450 14.21 -11.34 0.29
C ILE A 450 13.56 -10.64 -0.91
N MET A 451 13.13 -11.40 -1.91
CA MET A 451 12.42 -10.87 -3.08
C MET A 451 11.08 -10.25 -2.69
N GLY A 452 10.34 -10.88 -1.79
CA GLY A 452 9.10 -10.36 -1.21
C GLY A 452 9.33 -9.06 -0.44
N LEU A 453 10.39 -9.01 0.38
CA LEU A 453 10.78 -7.78 1.08
C LEU A 453 11.10 -6.64 0.10
N ARG A 454 11.83 -6.91 -0.99
CA ARG A 454 12.09 -5.91 -2.04
C ARG A 454 10.79 -5.38 -2.65
N ASN A 455 9.82 -6.26 -2.90
CA ASN A 455 8.51 -5.86 -3.41
C ASN A 455 7.70 -5.04 -2.39
N ILE A 456 7.77 -5.38 -1.10
CA ILE A 456 7.16 -4.59 -0.02
C ILE A 456 7.76 -3.18 -0.01
N LEU A 457 9.09 -3.05 -0.05
CA LEU A 457 9.76 -1.75 -0.08
C LEU A 457 9.36 -0.94 -1.32
N LYS A 458 9.12 -1.60 -2.46
CA LYS A 458 8.57 -0.95 -3.66
C LYS A 458 7.17 -0.40 -3.41
N VAL A 459 6.29 -1.19 -2.80
CA VAL A 459 4.95 -0.72 -2.41
C VAL A 459 5.06 0.47 -1.48
N CYS A 460 5.92 0.42 -0.46
CA CYS A 460 6.18 1.54 0.44
C CYS A 460 6.56 2.82 -0.30
N CYS A 461 7.42 2.71 -1.32
CA CYS A 461 7.84 3.87 -2.09
C CYS A 461 6.72 4.48 -2.93
N THR A 462 5.88 3.63 -3.52
CA THR A 462 4.78 4.07 -4.41
C THR A 462 3.52 4.57 -3.69
N HIS A 463 3.43 4.36 -2.37
CA HIS A 463 2.24 4.71 -1.57
C HIS A 463 2.61 5.52 -0.31
N ASP A 464 3.66 6.35 -0.38
CA ASP A 464 4.03 7.31 0.66
C ASP A 464 4.19 6.72 2.08
N ILE A 465 4.66 5.47 2.16
CA ILE A 465 5.03 4.85 3.43
C ILE A 465 6.46 5.25 3.73
N THR A 466 6.61 6.27 4.57
CA THR A 466 7.88 6.89 4.91
C THR A 466 8.63 6.11 5.98
N THR A 467 7.93 5.37 6.84
CA THR A 467 8.53 4.53 7.88
C THR A 467 8.13 3.07 7.70
N VAL A 468 9.10 2.14 7.69
CA VAL A 468 8.82 0.70 7.60
C VAL A 468 9.62 -0.10 8.62
N SER A 469 8.93 -1.00 9.33
CA SER A 469 9.47 -1.88 10.35
C SER A 469 9.62 -3.31 9.84
N ILE A 470 10.86 -3.82 9.84
CA ILE A 470 11.28 -5.06 9.18
C ILE A 470 11.92 -6.04 10.18
N PRO A 471 11.57 -7.34 10.18
CA PRO A 471 12.31 -8.38 10.90
C PRO A 471 13.71 -8.53 10.30
N LEU A 472 14.74 -8.06 10.99
CA LEU A 472 16.11 -8.08 10.46
C LEU A 472 16.60 -9.51 10.19
N LEU A 473 16.22 -10.47 11.04
CA LEU A 473 16.64 -11.86 10.95
C LEU A 473 15.67 -12.73 10.14
N LEU A 474 14.62 -12.14 9.56
CA LEU A 474 13.52 -12.85 8.90
C LEU A 474 12.88 -13.93 9.78
N VAL A 475 12.83 -13.68 11.09
CA VAL A 475 12.15 -14.50 12.11
C VAL A 475 11.64 -13.59 13.21
N HIS A 476 10.58 -14.03 13.91
CA HIS A 476 10.01 -13.31 15.06
C HIS A 476 10.63 -13.73 16.39
N ASP A 477 11.01 -15.01 16.51
CA ASP A 477 11.60 -15.60 17.71
C ASP A 477 12.91 -16.31 17.40
N MET A 478 13.82 -16.30 18.38
CA MET A 478 15.06 -17.07 18.32
C MET A 478 14.81 -18.54 18.67
N SER A 479 15.36 -19.45 17.87
CA SER A 479 15.44 -20.89 18.18
C SER A 479 16.87 -21.32 18.47
N GLU A 480 17.05 -22.47 19.12
CA GLU A 480 18.37 -23.01 19.49
C GLU A 480 19.33 -23.21 18.30
N GLU A 481 18.79 -23.44 17.11
CA GLU A 481 19.55 -23.63 15.87
C GLU A 481 20.18 -22.34 15.31
N MET A 482 19.78 -21.17 15.82
CA MET A 482 20.20 -19.86 15.31
C MET A 482 21.48 -19.37 15.98
N THR A 483 22.61 -19.77 15.40
CA THR A 483 23.95 -19.38 15.87
C THR A 483 24.33 -17.92 15.53
N ILE A 484 25.34 -17.36 16.19
CA ILE A 484 25.87 -16.00 15.88
C ILE A 484 26.18 -15.81 14.38
N PRO A 485 26.92 -16.72 13.70
CA PRO A 485 27.17 -16.59 12.27
C PRO A 485 25.90 -16.62 11.41
N TRP A 486 24.88 -17.37 11.85
CA TRP A 486 23.59 -17.45 11.17
C TRP A 486 22.88 -16.09 11.19
N CYS A 487 22.91 -15.40 12.34
CA CYS A 487 22.32 -14.07 12.52
C CYS A 487 23.08 -13.00 11.72
N LEU A 488 24.41 -12.99 11.79
CA LEU A 488 25.24 -12.01 11.09
C LEU A 488 25.06 -12.09 9.57
N ARG A 489 25.06 -13.30 8.97
CA ARG A 489 24.87 -13.47 7.53
C ARG A 489 23.52 -12.95 7.05
N ARG A 490 22.46 -13.17 7.83
CA ARG A 490 21.10 -12.70 7.50
C ARG A 490 20.95 -11.20 7.61
N ALA A 491 21.43 -10.64 8.72
CA ALA A 491 21.43 -9.20 8.90
C ALA A 491 22.21 -8.51 7.77
N GLU A 492 23.38 -9.03 7.41
CA GLU A 492 24.17 -8.52 6.29
C GLU A 492 23.38 -8.59 4.97
N LEU A 493 22.71 -9.71 4.69
CA LEU A 493 21.90 -9.90 3.50
C LEU A 493 20.73 -8.91 3.43
N VAL A 494 19.98 -8.76 4.52
CA VAL A 494 18.83 -7.84 4.62
C VAL A 494 19.31 -6.39 4.53
N PHE A 495 20.37 -6.01 5.23
CA PHE A 495 20.97 -4.67 5.13
C PHE A 495 21.42 -4.35 3.71
N LYS A 496 22.12 -5.26 3.04
CA LYS A 496 22.54 -5.07 1.63
C LYS A 496 21.35 -5.00 0.68
N CYS A 497 20.31 -5.81 0.91
CA CYS A 497 19.08 -5.76 0.11
C CYS A 497 18.38 -4.41 0.25
N VAL A 498 18.16 -3.93 1.49
CA VAL A 498 17.55 -2.63 1.76
C VAL A 498 18.41 -1.50 1.17
N LYS A 499 19.73 -1.53 1.36
CA LYS A 499 20.65 -0.54 0.78
C LYS A 499 20.53 -0.48 -0.74
N GLY A 500 20.61 -1.64 -1.41
CA GLY A 500 20.52 -1.73 -2.86
C GLY A 500 19.20 -1.20 -3.39
N PHE A 501 18.10 -1.55 -2.71
CA PHE A 501 16.77 -1.08 -3.04
C PHE A 501 16.61 0.44 -2.85
N MET A 502 17.04 0.99 -1.71
CA MET A 502 16.97 2.44 -1.46
C MET A 502 17.79 3.24 -2.48
N MET A 503 18.94 2.70 -2.91
CA MET A 503 19.74 3.31 -3.98
C MET A 503 19.05 3.28 -5.35
N GLU A 504 18.31 2.21 -5.67
CA GLU A 504 17.53 2.09 -6.90
C GLU A 504 16.38 3.11 -6.93
N MET A 505 15.64 3.22 -5.82
CA MET A 505 14.46 4.08 -5.71
C MET A 505 14.77 5.56 -5.48
N ALA A 506 15.98 5.92 -5.09
CA ALA A 506 16.38 7.33 -4.93
C ALA A 506 16.15 8.18 -6.20
N SER A 507 16.12 7.54 -7.37
CA SER A 507 15.83 8.21 -8.65
C SER A 507 14.34 8.48 -8.92
N TRP A 508 13.42 7.77 -8.25
CA TRP A 508 11.98 7.82 -8.53
C TRP A 508 11.21 8.75 -7.59
N ASP A 509 11.82 9.09 -6.46
CA ASP A 509 11.08 9.53 -5.27
C ASP A 509 11.34 10.99 -4.87
N GLY A 510 12.01 11.77 -5.74
CA GLY A 510 12.24 13.20 -5.49
C GLY A 510 13.08 13.53 -4.25
N GLY A 511 13.68 12.54 -3.58
CA GLY A 511 14.53 12.71 -2.40
C GLY A 511 13.80 12.71 -1.05
N ILE A 512 12.60 12.13 -0.96
CA ILE A 512 11.86 11.99 0.31
C ILE A 512 12.69 11.17 1.31
N SER A 513 12.87 11.71 2.51
CA SER A 513 13.55 11.00 3.59
C SER A 513 12.66 9.87 4.10
N ARG A 514 13.27 8.71 4.35
CA ARG A 514 12.59 7.49 4.80
C ARG A 514 13.28 6.94 6.03
N THR A 515 12.50 6.30 6.88
CA THR A 515 12.98 5.63 8.09
C THR A 515 12.78 4.13 7.94
N VAL A 516 13.87 3.35 7.94
CA VAL A 516 13.80 1.89 7.99
C VAL A 516 14.16 1.42 9.39
N GLN A 517 13.21 0.77 10.06
CA GLN A 517 13.39 0.21 11.38
C GLN A 517 13.66 -1.30 11.25
N PHE A 518 14.84 -1.72 11.71
CA PHE A 518 15.24 -3.12 11.78
C PHE A 518 14.96 -3.64 13.19
N LEU A 519 14.08 -4.63 13.29
CA LEU A 519 13.74 -5.27 14.54
C LEU A 519 14.50 -6.58 14.69
N VAL A 520 15.07 -6.77 15.88
CA VAL A 520 15.63 -8.05 16.31
C VAL A 520 14.82 -8.60 17.49
N PRO A 521 14.63 -9.93 17.57
CA PRO A 521 13.84 -10.55 18.64
C PRO A 521 14.34 -10.16 20.04
N GLN A 522 13.41 -10.05 20.99
CA GLN A 522 13.73 -9.66 22.38
C GLN A 522 14.70 -10.62 23.08
N SER A 523 14.71 -11.89 22.66
CA SER A 523 15.56 -12.96 23.20
C SER A 523 17.02 -12.89 22.77
N ILE A 524 17.42 -11.93 21.92
CA ILE A 524 18.79 -11.77 21.48
C ILE A 524 19.69 -11.20 22.60
N SER A 525 20.94 -11.66 22.67
CA SER A 525 21.93 -11.13 23.61
C SER A 525 22.36 -9.71 23.27
N GLU A 526 22.75 -8.92 24.28
CA GLU A 526 23.23 -7.55 24.06
C GLU A 526 24.50 -7.53 23.20
N GLU A 527 25.40 -8.49 23.39
CA GLU A 527 26.61 -8.63 22.57
C GLU A 527 26.28 -8.80 21.08
N MET A 528 25.32 -9.67 20.77
CA MET A 528 24.87 -9.89 19.40
C MET A 528 24.21 -8.63 18.82
N PHE A 529 23.41 -7.91 19.62
CA PHE A 529 22.85 -6.62 19.21
C PHE A 529 23.94 -5.62 18.81
N TYR A 530 24.99 -5.46 19.63
CA TYR A 530 26.11 -4.57 19.29
C TYR A 530 26.91 -5.04 18.06
N GLN A 531 27.04 -6.35 17.83
CA GLN A 531 27.65 -6.85 16.59
C GLN A 531 26.80 -6.48 15.35
N LEU A 532 25.48 -6.54 15.45
CA LEU A 532 24.56 -6.12 14.39
C LEU A 532 24.59 -4.61 14.17
N SER A 533 24.62 -3.82 15.24
CA SER A 533 24.79 -2.36 15.18
C SER A 533 26.08 -1.98 14.46
N ASN A 534 27.22 -2.57 14.85
CA ASN A 534 28.53 -2.28 14.25
C ASN A 534 28.61 -2.59 12.75
N MET A 535 27.71 -3.45 12.24
CA MET A 535 27.60 -3.76 10.83
C MET A 535 26.95 -2.63 10.01
N LEU A 536 26.06 -1.83 10.61
CA LEU A 536 25.36 -0.75 9.93
C LEU A 536 26.32 0.31 9.37
N PRO A 537 27.30 0.86 10.13
CA PRO A 537 28.30 1.78 9.59
C PRO A 537 29.25 1.17 8.54
N GLN A 538 29.41 -0.16 8.53
CA GLN A 538 30.25 -0.85 7.54
C GLN A 538 29.53 -0.99 6.20
N ILE A 539 28.22 -1.24 6.23
CA ILE A 539 27.39 -1.43 5.03
C ILE A 539 26.89 -0.08 4.52
N PHE A 540 26.42 0.80 5.40
CA PHE A 540 25.88 2.11 5.07
C PHE A 540 26.88 3.21 5.35
N ARG A 541 26.97 4.21 4.48
CA ARG A 541 27.78 5.40 4.74
C ARG A 541 27.02 6.30 5.72
N VAL A 542 27.36 6.17 7.01
CA VAL A 542 26.77 6.96 8.10
C VAL A 542 27.43 8.35 8.15
N SER A 543 26.65 9.37 8.50
CA SER A 543 27.19 10.69 8.82
C SER A 543 27.97 10.66 10.12
N SER A 544 29.27 10.97 10.07
CA SER A 544 30.03 11.31 11.28
C SER A 544 29.62 12.70 11.76
N THR A 545 29.13 12.81 13.00
CA THR A 545 29.01 14.12 13.64
C THR A 545 30.40 14.75 13.73
N LEU A 546 30.57 15.94 13.14
CA LEU A 546 31.77 16.76 13.32
C LEU A 546 31.87 17.11 14.80
N THR A 547 32.77 16.44 15.53
CA THR A 547 33.19 16.88 16.86
C THR A 547 33.96 18.18 16.69
N LEU A 548 33.26 19.31 16.84
CA LEU A 548 33.89 20.62 17.00
C LEU A 548 34.62 20.63 18.35
N THR A 549 35.85 20.13 18.37
CA THR A 549 36.75 20.37 19.50
C THR A 549 37.06 21.87 19.51
N SER A 550 36.41 22.59 20.43
CA SER A 550 36.83 23.93 20.83
C SER A 550 38.31 23.88 21.20
N LYS A 551 39.17 24.48 20.37
CA LYS A 551 40.57 24.72 20.75
C LYS A 551 40.57 25.73 21.89
N HIS A 552 41.02 25.30 23.07
CA HIS A 552 41.43 26.20 24.14
C HIS A 552 42.72 26.94 23.77
#